data_AF-A0A7S3UM18-F1
#
_entry.id   AF-A0A7S3UM18-F1
#
_cell.length_a   1.000
_cell.length_b   1.000
_cell.length_c   1.000
_cell.angle_alpha   90.00
_cell.angle_beta   90.00
_cell.angle_gamma   90.00
#
_symmetry.space_group_name_H-M   'P 1'
#
loop_
_entity.id
_entity.type
_entity.pdbx_description
1 polymer ?
#
loop_
_entity_poly.entity_id
_entity_poly.type
_entity_poly.pdbx_seq_one_letter_code
_entity_poly.pdbx_strand_id
1 'polypeptide(L)'
;LRKQPGIYLNGAVTYDHTGAVVAESVHTYSDVAKAVKVLDGLDNVVMLLYSRDRVLAPYRSEKIIEIYNSLHTPCPEDCGSYGRMLRKIEEESIPVNLIHFMSLEGPLERSMVDKIRTLATSE
;
A
#
# COMPACT_ATOMS: atom_id res chain seq x y z
N LEU A 1 -13.21 11.86 -22.05
CA LEU A 1 -12.16 10.82 -22.09
C LEU A 1 -12.82 9.47 -22.30
N ARG A 2 -12.49 8.72 -23.37
CA ARG A 2 -12.95 7.34 -23.53
C ARG A 2 -12.25 6.49 -22.46
N LYS A 3 -13.00 5.82 -21.59
CA LYS A 3 -12.43 4.87 -20.62
C LYS A 3 -12.03 3.61 -21.40
N GLN A 4 -10.75 3.27 -21.38
CA GLN A 4 -10.27 1.99 -21.93
C GLN A 4 -10.28 0.97 -20.80
N PRO A 5 -10.55 -0.33 -21.06
CA PRO A 5 -10.37 -1.36 -20.04
C PRO A 5 -8.92 -1.39 -19.56
N GLY A 6 -8.67 -1.84 -18.34
CA GLY A 6 -7.31 -1.88 -17.81
C GLY A 6 -7.16 -2.62 -16.48
N ILE A 7 -5.90 -2.81 -16.12
CA ILE A 7 -5.45 -3.47 -14.90
C ILE A 7 -4.71 -2.44 -14.05
N TYR A 8 -5.10 -2.31 -12.79
CA TYR A 8 -4.55 -1.34 -11.84
C TYR A 8 -4.08 -2.06 -10.56
N LEU A 9 -3.12 -1.43 -9.85
CA LEU A 9 -2.53 -1.95 -8.60
C LEU A 9 -2.06 -3.41 -8.73
N ASN A 10 -1.23 -3.69 -9.73
CA ASN A 10 -0.66 -5.03 -9.98
C ASN A 10 -1.70 -6.15 -10.14
N GLY A 11 -2.88 -5.86 -10.69
CA GLY A 11 -3.93 -6.88 -10.87
C GLY A 11 -5.03 -6.83 -9.83
N ALA A 12 -4.87 -6.06 -8.75
CA ALA A 12 -5.86 -6.02 -7.68
C ALA A 12 -7.18 -5.37 -8.11
N VAL A 13 -7.19 -4.53 -9.15
CA VAL A 13 -8.41 -3.93 -9.69
C VAL A 13 -8.42 -4.07 -11.22
N THR A 14 -9.48 -4.66 -11.77
CA THR A 14 -9.73 -4.75 -13.21
C THR A 14 -11.02 -4.03 -13.54
N TYR A 15 -11.03 -3.23 -14.62
CA TYR A 15 -12.21 -2.50 -15.07
C TYR A 15 -12.50 -2.72 -16.56
N ASP A 16 -13.78 -2.67 -16.92
CA ASP A 16 -14.24 -2.81 -18.30
C ASP A 16 -14.18 -1.50 -19.10
N HIS A 17 -14.66 -1.55 -20.34
CA HIS A 17 -14.72 -0.41 -21.26
C HIS A 17 -15.69 0.70 -20.83
N THR A 18 -16.58 0.45 -19.87
CA THR A 18 -17.45 1.46 -19.25
C THR A 18 -16.77 2.12 -18.04
N GLY A 19 -15.64 1.55 -17.59
CA GLY A 19 -14.93 1.89 -16.38
C GLY A 19 -15.58 1.32 -15.12
N ALA A 20 -16.45 0.32 -15.24
CA ALA A 20 -16.97 -0.43 -14.10
C ALA A 20 -15.91 -1.43 -13.62
N VAL A 21 -15.79 -1.60 -12.30
CA VAL A 21 -14.91 -2.62 -11.71
C VAL A 21 -15.52 -3.99 -11.97
N VAL A 22 -14.79 -4.87 -12.65
CA VAL A 22 -15.21 -6.25 -12.97
C VAL A 22 -14.61 -7.28 -12.03
N ALA A 23 -13.44 -7.00 -11.48
CA ALA A 23 -12.79 -7.84 -10.48
C ALA A 23 -11.98 -6.95 -9.53
N GLU A 24 -12.06 -7.25 -8.24
CA GLU A 24 -11.32 -6.56 -7.19
C GLU A 24 -10.82 -7.57 -6.15
N SER A 25 -9.54 -7.49 -5.82
CA SER A 25 -8.93 -8.19 -4.71
C SER A 25 -8.63 -7.19 -3.60
N VAL A 26 -8.94 -7.58 -2.36
CA VAL A 26 -8.78 -6.75 -1.17
C VAL A 26 -8.15 -7.59 -0.07
N HIS A 27 -7.14 -7.04 0.59
CA HIS A 27 -6.53 -7.63 1.77
C HIS A 27 -7.47 -7.50 2.98
N THR A 28 -7.50 -8.52 3.83
CA THR A 28 -8.26 -8.43 5.08
C THR A 28 -7.56 -7.49 6.06
N TYR A 29 -8.30 -6.95 7.03
CA TYR A 29 -7.69 -6.19 8.12
C TYR A 29 -6.59 -6.99 8.84
N SER A 30 -6.79 -8.30 9.00
CA SER A 30 -5.80 -9.20 9.61
C SER A 30 -4.49 -9.21 8.84
N ASP A 31 -4.55 -9.25 7.50
CA ASP A 31 -3.36 -9.24 6.65
C ASP A 31 -2.59 -7.91 6.79
N VAL A 32 -3.32 -6.80 6.80
CA VAL A 32 -2.71 -5.46 6.99
C VAL A 32 -2.09 -5.34 8.38
N ALA A 33 -2.78 -5.82 9.42
CA ALA A 33 -2.26 -5.79 10.79
C ALA A 33 -1.01 -6.68 10.95
N LYS A 34 -0.95 -7.85 10.29
CA LYS A 34 0.25 -8.70 10.23
C LYS A 34 1.38 -7.98 9.50
N ALA A 35 1.08 -7.32 8.40
CA ALA A 35 2.07 -6.55 7.62
C ALA A 35 2.70 -5.40 8.43
N VAL A 36 1.90 -4.68 9.23
CA VAL A 36 2.42 -3.68 10.18
C VAL A 36 3.40 -4.30 11.17
N LYS A 37 3.06 -5.45 11.78
CA LYS A 37 3.94 -6.09 12.78
C LYS A 37 5.29 -6.52 12.21
N VAL A 38 5.35 -6.86 10.92
CA VAL A 38 6.61 -7.23 10.26
C VAL A 38 7.60 -6.06 10.21
N LEU A 39 7.11 -4.83 10.25
CA LEU A 39 7.93 -3.61 10.26
C LEU A 39 8.57 -3.33 11.62
N ASP A 40 8.21 -4.04 12.69
CA ASP A 40 8.83 -3.84 14.00
C ASP A 40 10.35 -4.07 13.91
N GLY A 41 11.12 -3.00 14.13
CA GLY A 41 12.58 -2.99 14.01
C GLY A 41 13.12 -2.84 12.58
N LEU A 42 12.30 -2.42 11.60
CA LEU A 42 12.72 -2.06 10.24
C LEU A 42 12.60 -0.54 10.02
N ASP A 43 13.52 0.24 10.59
CA ASP A 43 13.41 1.70 10.63
C ASP A 43 13.58 2.39 9.25
N ASN A 44 14.22 1.72 8.29
CA ASN A 44 14.45 2.22 6.93
C ASN A 44 13.38 1.77 5.91
N VAL A 45 12.29 1.15 6.36
CA VAL A 45 11.20 0.66 5.50
C VAL A 45 9.89 1.34 5.89
N VAL A 46 9.18 1.87 4.89
CA VAL A 46 7.82 2.34 5.07
C VAL A 46 6.84 1.42 4.34
N MET A 47 5.70 1.15 4.98
CA MET A 47 4.58 0.46 4.33
C MET A 47 3.51 1.47 3.94
N LEU A 48 3.11 1.41 2.68
CA LEU A 48 2.10 2.25 2.05
C LEU A 48 0.94 1.36 1.63
N LEU A 49 -0.28 1.84 1.84
CA LEU A 49 -1.48 1.07 1.53
C LEU A 49 -2.25 1.75 0.41
N TYR A 50 -2.49 1.02 -0.67
CA TYR A 50 -3.19 1.51 -1.83
C TYR A 50 -4.62 1.01 -1.80
N SER A 51 -5.56 1.95 -1.91
CA SER A 51 -7.00 1.72 -1.93
C SER A 51 -7.57 2.50 -3.11
N ARG A 52 -7.72 1.84 -4.26
CA ARG A 52 -8.20 2.47 -5.51
C ARG A 52 -7.44 3.78 -5.82
N ASP A 53 -8.08 4.94 -5.63
CA ASP A 53 -7.55 6.28 -5.88
C ASP A 53 -6.79 6.89 -4.68
N ARG A 54 -6.79 6.22 -3.54
CA ARG A 54 -6.13 6.66 -2.30
C ARG A 54 -4.83 5.90 -2.07
N VAL A 55 -3.84 6.60 -1.54
CA VAL A 55 -2.64 6.00 -0.96
C VAL A 55 -2.56 6.48 0.48
N LEU A 56 -2.49 5.55 1.43
CA LEU A 56 -2.34 5.85 2.86
C LEU A 56 -0.89 5.63 3.28
N ALA A 57 -0.34 6.57 4.04
CA ALA A 57 0.97 6.47 4.66
C ALA A 57 0.85 6.59 6.19
N PRO A 58 1.70 5.88 6.94
CA PRO A 58 1.71 5.99 8.40
C PRO A 58 2.22 7.34 8.88
N TYR A 59 3.06 8.03 8.11
CA TYR A 59 3.60 9.34 8.44
C TYR A 59 4.02 10.05 7.15
N ARG A 60 4.05 11.38 7.20
CA ARG A 60 4.66 12.20 6.15
C ARG A 60 6.18 12.17 6.25
N SER A 61 6.85 11.82 5.15
CA SER A 61 8.30 11.94 4.99
C SER A 61 8.61 12.71 3.71
N GLU A 62 9.60 13.60 3.75
CA GLU A 62 10.05 14.34 2.56
C GLU A 62 10.45 13.38 1.45
N LYS A 63 11.11 12.27 1.81
CA LYS A 63 11.52 11.24 0.86
C LYS A 63 10.34 10.58 0.16
N ILE A 64 9.26 10.33 0.90
CA ILE A 64 8.01 9.81 0.32
C ILE A 64 7.50 10.84 -0.69
N ILE A 65 7.33 12.10 -0.30
CA ILE A 65 6.81 13.16 -1.19
C ILE A 65 7.65 13.31 -2.47
N GLU A 66 8.98 13.32 -2.34
CA GLU A 66 9.89 13.38 -3.49
C GLU A 66 9.64 12.26 -4.50
N ILE A 67 9.53 11.02 -4.02
CA ILE A 67 9.28 9.85 -4.86
C ILE A 67 7.94 10.00 -5.59
N TYR A 68 6.86 10.33 -4.87
CA TYR A 68 5.54 10.44 -5.47
C TYR A 68 5.44 11.59 -6.49
N ASN A 69 6.10 12.72 -6.23
CA ASN A 69 6.20 13.82 -7.18
C ASN A 69 6.96 13.42 -8.45
N SER A 70 8.05 12.66 -8.32
CA SER A 70 8.83 12.19 -9.47
C SER A 70 8.06 11.22 -10.37
N LEU A 71 7.21 10.39 -9.76
CA LEU A 71 6.41 9.37 -10.46
C LEU A 71 5.07 9.88 -10.96
N HIS A 72 4.73 11.15 -10.72
CA HIS A 72 3.42 11.74 -11.05
C HIS A 72 2.24 10.95 -10.46
N THR A 73 2.45 10.38 -9.28
CA THR A 73 1.49 9.56 -8.54
C THR A 73 0.80 10.39 -7.44
N PRO A 74 -0.44 10.05 -7.02
CA PRO A 74 -1.11 10.73 -5.92
C PRO A 74 -0.24 10.78 -4.66
N CYS A 75 -0.10 11.95 -4.05
CA CYS A 75 0.64 12.09 -2.80
C CYS A 75 -0.09 11.32 -1.68
N PRO A 76 0.61 10.49 -0.88
CA PRO A 76 -0.04 9.72 0.18
C PRO A 76 -0.68 10.59 1.26
N GLU A 77 -1.82 10.14 1.76
CA GLU A 77 -2.50 10.67 2.94
C GLU A 77 -1.73 10.29 4.20
N ASP A 78 -1.30 11.29 4.97
CA ASP A 78 -0.60 11.11 6.24
C ASP A 78 -1.58 10.72 7.36
N CYS A 79 -1.47 9.49 7.85
CA CYS A 79 -2.26 8.98 8.96
C CYS A 79 -1.62 9.25 10.35
N GLY A 80 -0.39 9.76 10.40
CA GLY A 80 0.36 10.11 11.61
C GLY A 80 0.93 8.96 12.45
N SER A 81 0.44 7.73 12.31
CA SER A 81 1.15 6.50 12.74
C SER A 81 0.56 5.25 12.08
N TYR A 82 1.25 4.10 12.18
CA TYR A 82 0.67 2.81 11.81
C TYR A 82 -0.62 2.48 12.57
N GLY A 83 -0.68 2.77 13.87
CA GLY A 83 -1.88 2.52 14.68
C GLY A 83 -3.08 3.36 14.25
N ARG A 84 -2.85 4.64 13.90
CA ARG A 84 -3.89 5.51 13.33
C ARG A 84 -4.29 5.10 11.92
N MET A 85 -3.34 4.64 11.10
CA MET A 85 -3.63 4.11 9.77
C MET A 85 -4.52 2.87 9.84
N LEU A 86 -4.21 1.90 10.73
CA LEU A 86 -5.05 0.72 10.95
C LEU A 86 -6.44 1.10 11.44
N ARG A 87 -6.54 2.01 12.43
CA ARG A 87 -7.82 2.50 12.94
C ARG A 87 -8.66 3.13 11.83
N LYS A 88 -8.05 3.98 11.00
CA LYS A 88 -8.72 4.65 9.89
C LYS A 88 -9.29 3.64 8.88
N ILE A 89 -8.53 2.61 8.54
CA ILE A 89 -8.99 1.53 7.64
C ILE A 89 -10.24 0.85 8.18
N GLU A 90 -10.24 0.55 9.47
CA GLU A 90 -11.36 -0.10 10.15
C GLU A 90 -12.58 0.82 10.26
N GLU A 91 -12.40 2.05 10.76
CA GLU A 91 -13.47 3.03 10.98
C GLU A 91 -14.11 3.50 9.67
N GLU A 92 -13.33 3.72 8.61
CA GLU A 92 -13.82 4.16 7.30
C GLU A 92 -14.13 3.00 6.35
N SER A 93 -13.93 1.74 6.77
CA SER A 93 -14.08 0.55 5.92
C SER A 93 -13.33 0.65 4.58
N ILE A 94 -12.06 1.08 4.64
CA ILE A 94 -11.23 1.33 3.45
C ILE A 94 -10.78 -0.01 2.83
N PRO A 95 -11.07 -0.29 1.55
CA PRO A 95 -10.60 -1.49 0.88
C PRO A 95 -9.11 -1.39 0.53
N VAL A 96 -8.26 -2.16 1.21
CA VAL A 96 -6.82 -2.20 0.89
C VAL A 96 -6.56 -3.17 -0.25
N ASN A 97 -6.25 -2.65 -1.44
CA ASN A 97 -6.00 -3.46 -2.64
C ASN A 97 -4.53 -3.90 -2.80
N LEU A 98 -3.59 -3.11 -2.28
CA LEU A 98 -2.16 -3.40 -2.40
C LEU A 98 -1.39 -2.89 -1.16
N ILE A 99 -0.55 -3.77 -0.60
CA ILE A 99 0.41 -3.45 0.44
C ILE A 99 1.78 -3.26 -0.21
N HIS A 100 2.34 -2.05 -0.12
CA HIS A 100 3.62 -1.71 -0.74
C HIS A 100 4.66 -1.41 0.35
N PHE A 101 5.70 -2.25 0.43
CA PHE A 101 6.89 -2.00 1.23
C PHE A 101 7.93 -1.25 0.41
N MET A 102 8.35 -0.08 0.89
CA MET A 102 9.30 0.79 0.20
C MET A 102 10.49 1.09 1.11
N SER A 103 11.71 0.91 0.59
CA SER A 103 12.91 1.39 1.26
C SER A 103 12.98 2.90 1.18
N LEU A 104 13.32 3.55 2.29
CA LEU A 104 13.62 4.97 2.33
C LEU A 104 15.07 5.26 1.90
N GLU A 105 15.95 4.26 2.05
CA GLU A 105 17.38 4.38 1.79
C GLU A 105 17.89 3.19 0.96
N GLY A 106 18.22 3.44 -0.31
CA GLY A 106 18.82 2.43 -1.19
C GLY A 106 18.01 1.13 -1.32
N PRO A 107 18.62 0.04 -1.82
CA PRO A 107 17.98 -1.27 -1.90
C PRO A 107 17.73 -1.89 -0.52
N LEU A 108 16.62 -2.61 -0.37
CA LEU A 108 16.35 -3.40 0.84
C LEU A 108 17.41 -4.49 1.03
N GLU A 109 17.92 -4.62 2.26
CA GLU A 109 18.79 -5.73 2.62
C GLU A 109 18.05 -7.07 2.51
N ARG A 110 18.79 -8.13 2.18
CA ARG A 110 18.21 -9.47 2.00
C ARG A 110 17.46 -9.95 3.26
N SER A 111 18.00 -9.69 4.44
CA SER A 111 17.38 -9.98 5.73
C SER A 111 15.99 -9.34 5.89
N MET A 112 15.85 -8.08 5.44
CA MET A 112 14.59 -7.34 5.46
C MET A 112 13.61 -7.92 4.45
N VAL A 113 14.08 -8.22 3.23
CA VAL A 113 13.27 -8.86 2.19
C VAL A 113 12.75 -10.21 2.65
N ASP A 114 13.59 -11.04 3.26
CA ASP A 114 13.21 -12.35 3.76
C ASP A 114 12.17 -12.24 4.88
N LYS A 115 12.31 -11.24 5.78
CA LYS A 115 11.30 -10.94 6.81
C LYS A 115 9.96 -10.52 6.19
N ILE A 116 9.98 -9.65 5.18
CA ILE A 116 8.76 -9.19 4.48
C ILE A 116 8.09 -10.34 3.72
N ARG A 117 8.88 -11.23 3.09
CA ARG A 117 8.36 -12.38 2.33
C ARG A 117 7.57 -13.36 3.17
N THR A 118 7.82 -13.42 4.49
CA THR A 118 7.01 -14.27 5.39
C THR A 118 5.52 -13.96 5.32
N LEU A 119 5.13 -12.73 4.95
CA LEU A 119 3.73 -12.34 4.73
C LEU A 119 3.10 -13.01 3.51
N ALA A 120 3.88 -13.22 2.45
CA ALA A 120 3.38 -13.78 1.19
C ALA A 120 3.27 -15.30 1.22
N THR A 121 3.95 -15.97 2.16
CA THR A 121 4.01 -17.44 2.27
C THR A 121 3.16 -18.00 3.41
N SER A 122 2.51 -17.16 4.21
CA SER A 122 1.56 -17.59 5.24
C SER A 122 0.20 -17.94 4.62
N GLU A 123 0.16 -19.08 3.92
CA GLU A 123 -1.05 -19.88 3.68
C GLU A 123 -1.20 -20.96 4.76
#